data_AF-A0A4Y2A0G1-F1
#
_entry.id   AF-A0A4Y2A0G1-F1
#
_cell.length_a   1.000
_cell.length_b   1.000
_cell.length_c   1.000
_cell.angle_alpha   90.00
_cell.angle_beta   90.00
_cell.angle_gamma   90.00
#
_symmetry.space_group_name_H-M   'P 1'
#
loop_
_entity.id
_entity.type
_entity.pdbx_description
1 polymer ?
#
loop_
_entity_poly.entity_id
_entity_poly.type
_entity_poly.pdbx_seq_one_letter_code
_entity_poly.pdbx_strand_id
1 'polypeptide(L)'
;MPQFTFTVGDNVHNSGHFLIFVSSADGVSVTNRLPKYLFQRADWNTFARLAVITKNMVDTVAIDDALRDVTETVLGAANVAIPQSSTRTHRLRKPWWNEECSVAYRRQRKL
;
A
#
# COMPACT_ATOMS: atom_id res chain seq x y z
N MET A 1 -9.46 5.95 7.29
CA MET A 1 -10.48 5.12 6.60
C MET A 1 -11.12 6.00 5.55
N PRO A 2 -11.14 5.62 4.25
CA PRO A 2 -11.86 6.42 3.26
C PRO A 2 -13.36 6.37 3.59
N GLN A 3 -13.98 7.54 3.71
CA GLN A 3 -15.40 7.69 4.01
C GLN A 3 -16.16 7.74 2.68
N PHE A 4 -17.09 6.81 2.50
CA PHE A 4 -18.00 6.80 1.36
C PHE A 4 -19.37 7.27 1.82
N THR A 5 -20.02 8.06 0.96
CA THR A 5 -21.43 8.42 1.09
C THR A 5 -22.21 7.70 0.01
N PHE A 6 -23.46 7.34 0.30
CA PHE A 6 -24.34 6.74 -0.69
C PHE A 6 -25.68 7.47 -0.74
N THR A 7 -26.27 7.53 -1.92
CA THR A 7 -27.63 8.01 -2.16
C THR A 7 -28.36 7.01 -3.05
N VAL A 8 -29.66 6.88 -2.83
CA VAL A 8 -30.52 6.05 -3.69
C VAL A 8 -31.14 6.98 -4.71
N GLY A 9 -31.04 6.61 -5.99
CA GLY A 9 -31.65 7.33 -7.09
C GLY A 9 -33.17 7.22 -7.06
N ASP A 10 -33.83 8.28 -7.48
CA ASP A 10 -35.26 8.48 -7.32
C ASP A 10 -36.07 7.80 -8.44
N ASN A 11 -35.38 7.17 -9.40
CA ASN A 11 -35.94 6.60 -10.62
C ASN A 11 -35.42 5.18 -10.87
N VAL A 12 -36.33 4.30 -11.33
CA VAL A 12 -36.11 2.88 -11.61
C VAL A 12 -35.48 2.64 -12.99
N HIS A 13 -35.51 3.63 -13.89
CA HIS A 13 -34.94 3.56 -15.25
C HIS A 13 -35.25 2.27 -16.01
N ASN A 14 -36.49 1.78 -15.91
CA ASN A 14 -36.97 0.56 -16.56
C ASN A 14 -36.20 -0.73 -16.19
N SER A 15 -35.43 -0.72 -15.09
CA SER A 15 -34.59 -1.84 -14.65
C SER A 15 -35.21 -2.67 -13.52
N GLY A 16 -36.38 -2.28 -13.01
CA GLY A 16 -37.02 -2.90 -11.84
C GLY A 16 -36.33 -2.62 -10.50
N HIS A 17 -35.22 -1.87 -10.49
CA HIS A 17 -34.45 -1.52 -9.30
C HIS A 17 -34.08 -0.03 -9.27
N PHE A 18 -34.02 0.55 -8.07
CA PHE A 18 -33.46 1.89 -7.87
C PHE A 18 -31.93 1.84 -7.86
N LEU A 19 -31.30 2.77 -8.56
CA LEU A 19 -29.84 2.87 -8.60
C LEU A 19 -29.31 3.32 -7.24
N ILE A 20 -28.15 2.79 -6.83
CA ILE A 20 -27.41 3.29 -5.67
C ILE A 20 -26.18 4.03 -6.19
N PHE A 21 -26.11 5.33 -5.91
CA PHE A 21 -24.94 6.15 -6.18
C PHE A 21 -24.02 6.13 -4.97
N VAL A 22 -22.74 5.82 -5.18
CA VAL A 22 -21.72 5.85 -4.15
C VAL A 22 -20.70 6.92 -4.53
N SER A 23 -20.56 7.94 -3.69
CA SER A 23 -19.54 8.97 -3.83
C SER A 23 -18.46 8.78 -2.77
N SER A 24 -17.21 8.97 -3.19
CA SER A 24 -16.12 9.16 -2.26
C SER A 24 -16.25 10.56 -1.65
N ALA A 25 -16.08 10.71 -0.33
CA ALA A 25 -15.77 12.03 0.21
C ALA A 25 -14.45 12.49 -0.43
N ASP A 26 -14.42 13.73 -0.93
CA ASP A 26 -13.20 14.32 -1.48
C ASP A 26 -12.10 14.27 -0.42
N GLY A 27 -10.95 13.69 -0.77
CA GLY A 27 -9.88 13.44 0.18
C GLY A 27 -9.37 11.99 0.25
N VAL A 28 -9.81 11.10 -0.67
CA VAL A 28 -9.08 9.84 -0.91
C VAL A 28 -7.77 10.18 -1.61
N SER A 29 -6.83 10.72 -0.84
CA SER A 29 -5.43 10.55 -1.13
C SER A 29 -5.23 9.06 -1.29
N VAL A 30 -4.61 8.66 -2.40
CA VAL A 30 -4.11 7.30 -2.51
C VAL A 30 -3.08 7.20 -1.39
N THR A 31 -3.48 6.64 -0.25
CA THR A 31 -2.62 6.59 0.93
C THR A 31 -1.36 5.91 0.46
N ASN A 32 -0.24 6.64 0.43
CA ASN A 32 1.04 6.07 0.07
C ASN A 32 1.21 4.82 0.94
N ARG A 33 1.23 3.65 0.30
CA ARG A 33 1.38 2.40 1.06
C ARG A 33 2.74 2.48 1.75
N LEU A 34 2.75 2.31 3.07
CA LEU A 34 4.01 2.16 3.79
C LEU A 34 4.78 0.99 3.16
N PRO A 35 6.07 1.19 2.83
CA PRO A 35 6.89 0.12 2.29
C PRO A 35 6.95 -1.03 3.30
N LYS A 36 6.76 -2.26 2.82
CA LYS A 36 6.79 -3.49 3.62
C LYS A 36 8.00 -4.32 3.23
N TYR A 37 8.68 -4.93 4.19
CA TYR A 37 9.74 -5.89 3.90
C TYR A 37 9.20 -7.09 3.12
N LEU A 38 9.88 -7.45 2.03
CA LEU A 38 9.55 -8.60 1.21
C LEU A 38 10.41 -9.80 1.65
N PHE A 39 10.02 -10.47 2.74
CA PHE A 39 10.78 -11.59 3.33
C PHE A 39 11.08 -12.75 2.35
N GLN A 40 10.22 -12.95 1.35
CA GLN A 40 10.45 -13.95 0.30
C GLN A 40 11.67 -13.65 -0.59
N ARG A 41 12.17 -12.40 -0.55
CA ARG A 41 13.33 -11.92 -1.32
C ARG A 41 14.51 -11.56 -0.41
N ALA A 42 14.46 -11.92 0.85
CA ALA A 42 15.50 -11.63 1.81
C ALA A 42 16.78 -12.42 1.50
N ASP A 43 17.93 -11.75 1.56
CA ASP A 43 19.22 -12.42 1.71
C ASP A 43 19.46 -12.74 3.19
N TRP A 44 18.98 -13.91 3.62
CA TRP A 44 19.10 -14.34 5.01
C TRP A 44 20.54 -14.53 5.48
N ASN A 45 21.47 -14.80 4.56
CA ASN A 45 22.88 -14.96 4.92
C ASN A 45 23.51 -13.60 5.26
N THR A 46 23.24 -12.57 4.46
CA THR A 46 23.65 -11.19 4.77
C THR A 46 22.96 -10.68 6.03
N PHE A 47 21.66 -10.96 6.19
CA PHE A 47 20.93 -10.61 7.42
C PHE A 47 21.57 -11.24 8.66
N ALA A 48 21.80 -12.56 8.66
CA ALA A 48 22.38 -13.27 9.80
C ALA A 48 23.79 -12.77 10.17
N ARG A 49 24.59 -12.38 9.18
CA ARG A 49 25.92 -11.81 9.40
C ARG A 49 25.87 -10.40 10.00
N LEU A 50 24.83 -9.62 9.71
CA LEU A 50 24.69 -8.23 10.15
C LEU A 50 23.87 -8.08 11.43
N ALA A 51 22.89 -8.95 11.67
CA ALA A 51 21.98 -8.92 12.82
C ALA A 51 22.58 -9.60 14.06
N VAL A 52 23.88 -9.39 14.31
CA VAL A 52 24.59 -10.03 15.42
C VAL A 52 24.41 -9.19 16.68
N ILE A 53 23.68 -9.73 17.65
CA ILE A 53 23.56 -9.14 18.98
C ILE A 53 24.71 -9.64 19.84
N THR A 54 25.53 -8.71 20.34
CA THR A 54 26.67 -9.04 21.19
C THR A 54 26.33 -8.86 22.67
N LYS A 55 27.07 -9.55 23.54
CA LYS A 55 26.88 -9.44 25.00
C LYS A 55 27.03 -8.00 25.49
N ASN A 56 27.95 -7.23 24.93
CA ASN A 56 28.17 -5.83 25.31
C ASN A 56 26.98 -4.91 24.99
N MET A 57 26.10 -5.30 24.06
CA MET A 57 24.90 -4.52 23.75
C MET A 57 23.81 -4.67 24.81
N VAL A 58 23.90 -5.68 25.67
CA VAL A 58 22.84 -6.02 26.65
C VAL A 58 23.35 -6.08 28.08
N ASP A 59 24.64 -6.34 28.29
CA ASP A 59 25.25 -6.38 29.61
C ASP A 59 25.60 -4.98 30.09
N THR A 60 25.28 -4.70 31.35
CA THR A 60 25.73 -3.51 32.10
C THR A 60 25.28 -2.15 31.55
N VAL A 61 24.32 -2.14 30.60
CA VAL A 61 23.66 -0.93 30.06
C VAL A 61 22.23 -0.82 30.56
N ALA A 62 21.68 0.40 30.55
CA ALA A 62 20.28 0.62 30.88
C ALA A 62 19.37 -0.13 29.88
N ILE A 63 18.22 -0.60 30.35
CA ILE A 63 17.29 -1.40 29.54
C ILE A 63 16.89 -0.67 28.26
N ASP A 64 16.61 0.64 28.35
CA ASP A 64 16.21 1.45 27.20
C ASP A 64 17.33 1.55 26.14
N ASP A 65 18.58 1.66 26.58
CA ASP A 65 19.74 1.70 25.68
C ASP A 65 19.97 0.35 25.02
N ALA A 66 19.90 -0.75 25.78
CA ALA A 66 20.00 -2.10 25.23
C ALA A 66 18.91 -2.38 24.19
N LEU A 67 17.67 -1.96 24.47
CA LEU A 67 16.55 -2.10 23.54
C LEU A 67 16.77 -1.30 22.26
N ARG A 68 17.27 -0.06 22.37
CA ARG A 68 17.60 0.76 21.20
C ARG A 68 18.65 0.07 20.34
N ASP A 69 19.77 -0.35 20.93
CA ASP A 69 20.91 -0.91 20.20
C ASP A 69 20.53 -2.22 19.49
N VAL A 70 19.76 -3.08 20.16
CA VAL A 70 19.23 -4.31 19.55
C VAL A 70 18.28 -3.98 18.40
N THR A 71 17.37 -3.03 18.60
CA THR A 71 16.38 -2.65 17.58
C THR A 71 17.06 -2.05 16.36
N GLU A 72 18.01 -1.13 16.55
CA GLU A 72 18.78 -0.52 15.48
C GLU A 72 19.62 -1.55 14.70
N THR A 73 20.21 -2.51 15.41
CA THR A 73 20.98 -3.60 14.77
C THR A 73 20.10 -4.47 13.88
N VAL A 74 18.94 -4.89 14.38
CA VAL A 74 17.99 -5.72 13.62
C VAL A 74 17.41 -4.96 12.43
N LEU A 75 17.00 -3.70 12.64
CA LEU A 75 16.45 -2.86 11.57
C LEU A 75 17.51 -2.51 10.52
N GLY A 76 18.74 -2.21 10.93
CA GLY A 76 19.86 -1.94 10.03
C GLY A 76 20.17 -3.14 9.14
N ALA A 77 20.28 -4.33 9.73
CA ALA A 77 20.45 -5.57 8.99
C ALA A 77 19.29 -5.84 8.03
N ALA A 78 18.04 -5.62 8.46
CA ALA A 78 16.85 -5.80 7.63
C ALA A 78 16.83 -4.84 6.44
N ASN A 79 17.19 -3.56 6.65
CA ASN A 79 17.23 -2.55 5.59
C ASN A 79 18.25 -2.88 4.49
N VAL A 80 19.36 -3.53 4.84
CA VAL A 80 20.39 -3.97 3.88
C VAL A 80 19.97 -5.26 3.18
N ALA A 81 19.47 -6.24 3.93
CA ALA A 81 19.30 -7.60 3.44
C ALA A 81 17.91 -7.90 2.86
N ILE A 82 16.89 -7.09 3.17
CA ILE A 82 15.49 -7.39 2.83
C ILE A 82 14.93 -6.23 1.99
N PRO A 83 14.68 -6.45 0.69
CA PRO A 83 14.13 -5.40 -0.15
C PRO A 83 12.70 -5.04 0.30
N GLN A 84 12.37 -3.75 0.24
CA GLN A 84 11.05 -3.24 0.59
C GLN A 84 10.13 -3.15 -0.63
N SER A 85 8.83 -3.32 -0.40
CA SER A 85 7.80 -3.16 -1.43
C SER A 85 7.79 -1.72 -1.94
N SER A 86 7.51 -1.54 -3.23
CA SER A 86 7.34 -0.20 -3.79
C SER A 86 6.22 0.55 -3.08
N THR A 87 6.50 1.80 -2.71
CA THR A 87 5.50 2.76 -2.22
C THR A 87 4.67 3.36 -3.33
N ARG A 88 5.06 3.14 -4.61
CA ARG A 88 4.29 3.61 -5.75
C ARG A 88 2.94 2.94 -5.73
N THR A 89 1.93 3.77 -5.57
CA THR A 89 0.56 3.40 -5.78
C THR A 89 0.42 2.88 -7.21
N HIS A 90 -0.11 1.66 -7.38
CA HIS A 90 -0.50 1.21 -8.71
C HIS A 90 -1.43 2.28 -9.28
N ARG A 91 -1.16 2.74 -10.52
CA ARG A 91 -2.06 3.65 -11.22
C ARG A 91 -3.46 3.05 -11.10
N LEU A 92 -4.39 3.82 -10.54
CA LEU A 92 -5.80 3.43 -10.55
C LEU A 92 -6.13 3.08 -12.00
N ARG A 93 -6.61 1.85 -12.23
CA ARG A 93 -7.03 1.46 -13.57
C ARG A 93 -8.10 2.45 -13.98
N LYS A 94 -7.88 3.15 -15.10
CA LYS A 94 -8.91 4.03 -15.66
C LYS A 94 -10.19 3.19 -15.81
N PRO A 95 -11.33 3.60 -15.23
CA PRO A 95 -12.58 2.88 -15.41
C PRO A 95 -12.87 2.76 -16.90
N TRP A 96 -13.19 1.55 -17.36
CA TRP A 96 -13.46 1.27 -18.78
C TRP A 96 -14.76 1.91 -19.29
N TRP A 97 -15.56 2.50 -18.39
CA TRP A 97 -16.82 3.16 -18.68
C TRP A 97 -16.72 4.69 -18.68
N ASN A 98 -15.52 5.27 -18.57
CA ASN A 98 -15.38 6.73 -18.61
C ASN A 98 -15.56 7.29 -20.04
N GLU A 99 -15.82 8.61 -20.15
CA GLU A 99 -16.05 9.28 -21.44
C GLU A 99 -14.89 9.05 -22.43
N GLU A 100 -13.64 8.96 -21.93
CA GLU A 100 -12.47 8.64 -22.76
C GLU A 100 -12.58 7.25 -23.41
N CYS A 101 -13.06 6.24 -22.67
CA CYS A 101 -13.34 4.90 -23.20
C CYS A 101 -14.51 4.90 -24.18
N SER A 102 -15.57 5.67 -23.91
CA SER A 102 -16.69 5.85 -24.85
C SER A 102 -16.24 6.52 -26.15
N VAL A 103 -15.33 7.49 -26.09
CA VAL A 103 -14.72 8.15 -27.25
C VAL A 103 -13.82 7.18 -28.02
N ALA A 104 -12.99 6.39 -27.34
CA ALA A 104 -12.13 5.39 -27.97
C ALA A 104 -12.95 4.32 -28.71
N TYR A 105 -14.02 3.81 -28.08
CA TYR A 105 -14.94 2.87 -28.70
C TYR A 105 -15.66 3.46 -29.92
N ARG A 106 -16.13 4.72 -29.83
CA ARG A 106 -16.71 5.44 -30.98
C ARG A 106 -15.72 5.59 -32.14
N ARG A 107 -14.42 5.77 -31.87
CA ARG A 107 -13.38 5.85 -32.92
C ARG A 107 -13.15 4.50 -33.61
N GLN A 108 -13.18 3.39 -32.88
CA GLN A 108 -13.01 2.05 -33.46
C GLN A 108 -14.17 1.65 -34.38
N ARG A 109 -15.40 2.09 -34.10
CA ARG A 109 -16.58 1.82 -34.94
C ARG A 109 -16.70 2.71 -36.19
N LYS A 110 -15.82 3.70 -36.34
CA LYS A 110 -15.74 4.59 -37.51
C LYS A 110 -14.64 4.15 -38.50
N LEU A 111 -13.91 3.08 -38.19
CA LEU A 111 -13.10 2.30 -39.14
C LEU A 111 -13.97 1.22 -39.76
#